data_AF-A0AAQ3USG5-F1
#
_entry.id   AF-A0AAQ3USG5-F1
#
_cell.length_a   1.000
_cell.length_b   1.000
_cell.length_c   1.000
_cell.angle_alpha   90.00
_cell.angle_beta   90.00
_cell.angle_gamma   90.00
#
_symmetry.space_group_name_H-M   'P 1'
#
loop_
_entity.id
_entity.type
_entity.pdbx_description
1 polymer ?
#
loop_
_entity_poly.entity_id
_entity_poly.type
_entity_poly.pdbx_seq_one_letter_code
_entity_poly.pdbx_strand_id
1 'polypeptide(L)'
;MADPANGNPSADDVQEHERRREEEAKAAEERRLKEVHDKEVKDRRRADLDNSVAHTAPAEPFLNTQGMNTAALFAHMGKIDKLKGPNYPIWRKDIDMMFTLTDMDFALLYDKPTEPAPDEARYDDKMLHYSIEKRKWEISNTKCLKIIRHLIDDSIEGSIPSVLR
;
A
#
# COMPACT_ATOMS: atom_id res chain seq x y z
N MET A 1 48.94 75.62 -17.32
CA MET A 1 49.16 75.23 -15.91
C MET A 1 47.93 74.48 -15.47
N ALA A 2 48.10 73.21 -15.11
CA ALA A 2 47.01 72.33 -14.69
C ALA A 2 46.66 72.60 -13.23
N ASP A 3 45.36 72.67 -12.93
CA ASP A 3 44.86 72.48 -11.58
C ASP A 3 43.79 71.37 -11.66
N PRO A 4 44.13 70.12 -11.31
CA PRO A 4 43.12 69.07 -11.22
C PRO A 4 42.35 69.34 -9.94
N ALA A 5 41.05 69.60 -10.06
CA ALA A 5 40.13 69.62 -8.92
C ALA A 5 40.20 68.24 -8.24
N ASN A 6 41.07 68.13 -7.24
CA ASN A 6 41.20 66.98 -6.37
C ASN A 6 40.03 67.05 -5.39
N GLY A 7 38.84 66.66 -5.88
CA GLY A 7 37.65 66.50 -5.06
C GLY A 7 37.79 65.25 -4.21
N ASN A 8 38.55 65.34 -3.12
CA ASN A 8 38.53 64.31 -2.09
C ASN A 8 37.12 64.29 -1.48
N PRO A 9 36.43 63.14 -1.44
CA PRO A 9 35.09 63.05 -0.87
C PRO A 9 35.10 63.50 0.60
N SER A 10 34.04 64.20 1.02
CA SER A 10 33.90 64.66 2.41
C SER A 10 33.84 63.45 3.35
N ALA A 11 34.25 63.61 4.60
CA ALA A 11 34.17 62.54 5.61
C ALA A 11 32.73 61.97 5.73
N ASP A 12 31.73 62.83 5.56
CA ASP A 12 30.31 62.46 5.56
C ASP A 12 29.93 61.61 4.33
N ASP A 13 30.51 61.90 3.15
CA ASP A 13 30.27 61.13 1.92
C ASP A 13 30.87 59.73 2.02
N VAL A 14 32.03 59.62 2.68
CA VAL A 14 32.69 58.33 2.92
C VAL A 14 31.87 57.48 3.89
N GLN A 15 31.37 58.07 4.98
CA GLN A 15 30.54 57.37 5.96
C GLN A 15 29.20 56.92 5.38
N GLU A 16 28.54 57.76 4.57
CA GLU A 16 27.29 57.39 3.91
C GLU A 16 27.51 56.26 2.91
N HIS A 17 28.62 56.29 2.17
CA HIS A 17 28.98 55.23 1.23
C HIS A 17 29.31 53.91 1.93
N GLU A 18 29.99 53.96 3.09
CA GLU A 18 30.23 52.77 3.93
C GLU A 18 28.92 52.21 4.49
N ARG A 19 28.04 53.06 5.02
CA ARG A 19 26.72 52.62 5.51
C ARG A 19 25.89 51.96 4.40
N ARG A 20 25.88 52.53 3.20
CA ARG A 20 25.17 51.95 2.05
C ARG A 20 25.74 50.60 1.65
N ARG A 21 27.07 50.43 1.72
CA ARG A 21 27.74 49.14 1.48
C ARG A 21 27.39 48.10 2.54
N GLU A 22 27.30 48.48 3.81
CA GLU A 22 26.89 47.59 4.88
C GLU A 22 25.42 47.17 4.75
N GLU A 23 24.53 48.08 4.40
CA GLU A 23 23.13 47.77 4.12
C GLU A 23 22.96 46.85 2.90
N GLU A 24 23.70 47.11 1.81
CA GLU A 24 23.73 46.25 0.64
C GLU A 24 24.28 44.84 0.97
N ALA A 25 25.32 44.75 1.81
CA ALA A 25 25.88 43.47 2.26
C ALA A 25 24.90 42.69 3.13
N LYS A 26 24.20 43.35 4.05
CA LYS A 26 23.19 42.75 4.91
C LYS A 26 21.98 42.26 4.10
N ALA A 27 21.53 43.06 3.14
CA ALA A 27 20.45 42.66 2.24
C ALA A 27 20.85 41.49 1.33
N ALA A 28 22.12 41.41 0.90
CA ALA A 28 22.63 40.29 0.14
C ALA A 28 22.68 39.00 0.99
N GLU A 29 23.09 39.10 2.26
CA GLU A 29 23.11 37.96 3.18
C GLU A 29 21.70 37.43 3.47
N GLU A 30 20.73 38.31 3.72
CA GLU A 30 19.32 37.93 3.92
C GLU A 30 18.72 37.21 2.70
N ARG A 31 19.03 37.68 1.49
CA ARG A 31 18.64 36.99 0.25
C ARG A 31 19.24 35.58 0.16
N ARG A 32 20.52 35.43 0.52
CA ARG A 32 21.18 34.10 0.54
C ARG A 32 20.54 33.15 1.55
N LEU A 33 20.21 33.64 2.74
CA LEU A 33 19.50 32.82 3.74
C LEU A 33 18.13 32.39 3.25
N LYS A 34 17.38 33.27 2.58
CA LYS A 34 16.08 32.95 2.01
C LYS A 34 16.18 31.89 0.90
N GLU A 35 17.17 32.01 0.02
CA GLU A 35 17.43 30.99 -1.02
C GLU A 35 17.80 29.62 -0.44
N VAL A 36 18.61 29.60 0.63
CA VAL A 36 18.94 28.36 1.35
C VAL A 36 17.69 27.74 1.97
N HIS A 37 16.87 28.54 2.65
CA HIS A 37 15.63 28.05 3.25
C HIS A 37 14.65 27.52 2.21
N ASP A 38 14.44 28.23 1.11
CA ASP A 38 13.57 27.79 0.02
C ASP A 38 14.09 26.49 -0.62
N LYS A 39 15.41 26.35 -0.73
CA LYS A 39 16.05 25.11 -1.20
C LYS A 39 15.82 23.95 -0.24
N GLU A 40 16.02 24.16 1.07
CA GLU A 40 15.76 23.13 2.09
C GLU A 40 14.29 22.70 2.13
N VAL A 41 13.36 23.65 2.01
CA VAL A 41 11.91 23.36 1.94
C VAL A 41 11.59 22.54 0.70
N LYS A 42 12.19 22.87 -0.44
CA LYS A 42 12.01 22.14 -1.70
C LYS A 42 12.62 20.74 -1.65
N ASP A 43 13.80 20.59 -1.06
CA ASP A 43 14.47 19.30 -0.88
C ASP A 43 13.71 18.42 0.10
N ARG A 44 13.16 18.99 1.19
CA ARG A 44 12.26 18.28 2.11
C ARG A 44 10.98 17.83 1.41
N ARG A 45 10.32 18.71 0.64
CA ARG A 45 9.14 18.34 -0.17
C ARG A 45 9.46 17.26 -1.20
N ARG A 46 10.66 17.27 -1.80
CA ARG A 46 11.09 16.23 -2.74
C ARG A 46 11.34 14.90 -2.02
N ALA A 47 11.97 14.92 -0.85
CA ALA A 47 12.13 13.73 -0.02
C ALA A 47 10.79 13.16 0.45
N ASP A 48 9.82 14.02 0.80
CA ASP A 48 8.46 13.61 1.14
C ASP A 48 7.74 13.02 -0.08
N LEU A 49 7.98 13.56 -1.28
CA LEU A 49 7.43 13.02 -2.53
C LEU A 49 8.06 11.66 -2.87
N ASP A 50 9.38 11.51 -2.74
CA ASP A 50 10.07 10.24 -2.96
C ASP A 50 9.66 9.18 -1.93
N ASN A 51 9.44 9.58 -0.67
CA ASN A 51 8.92 8.71 0.38
C ASN A 51 7.43 8.37 0.17
N SER A 52 6.63 9.31 -0.34
CA SER A 52 5.25 9.06 -0.77
C SER A 52 5.20 8.11 -1.96
N VAL A 53 6.12 8.22 -2.91
CA VAL A 53 6.23 7.32 -4.06
C VAL A 53 6.67 5.92 -3.61
N ALA A 54 7.52 5.82 -2.59
CA ALA A 54 7.88 4.54 -1.97
C ALA A 54 6.70 3.87 -1.22
N HIS A 55 5.75 4.65 -0.70
CA HIS A 55 4.52 4.14 -0.06
C HIS A 55 3.33 3.99 -1.04
N THR A 56 3.41 4.61 -2.22
CA THR A 56 2.62 4.25 -3.39
C THR A 56 3.46 3.36 -4.31
N ALA A 57 3.93 2.24 -3.78
CA ALA A 57 3.89 1.05 -4.61
C ALA A 57 2.46 1.00 -5.22
N PRO A 58 2.27 0.56 -6.48
CA PRO A 58 0.92 0.17 -6.88
C PRO A 58 0.38 -0.69 -5.73
N ALA A 59 -0.92 -0.61 -5.44
CA ALA A 59 -1.55 -1.66 -4.68
C ALA A 59 -1.23 -2.95 -5.44
N GLU A 60 -0.10 -3.57 -5.10
CA GLU A 60 0.26 -4.91 -5.44
C GLU A 60 -1.00 -5.63 -5.04
N PRO A 61 -1.74 -6.22 -5.98
CA PRO A 61 -2.86 -7.04 -5.59
C PRO A 61 -2.28 -7.95 -4.51
N PHE A 62 -2.87 -7.95 -3.31
CA PHE A 62 -2.49 -8.80 -2.17
C PHE A 62 -2.67 -10.29 -2.54
N LEU A 63 -1.99 -10.70 -3.59
CA LEU A 63 -2.00 -11.94 -4.35
C LEU A 63 -0.57 -12.24 -4.79
N ASN A 64 0.42 -11.91 -3.94
CA ASN A 64 1.72 -12.56 -4.05
C ASN A 64 2.15 -13.08 -2.69
N THR A 65 1.29 -13.90 -2.08
CA THR A 65 1.81 -15.06 -1.36
C THR A 65 2.22 -16.05 -2.43
N GLN A 66 3.51 -16.39 -2.46
CA GLN A 66 4.05 -17.49 -3.23
C GLN A 66 3.60 -18.82 -2.59
N GLY A 67 2.29 -19.00 -2.40
CA GLY A 67 1.65 -20.30 -2.24
C GLY A 67 1.79 -21.09 -3.55
N MET A 68 1.58 -22.41 -3.49
CA MET A 68 1.77 -23.32 -4.63
C MET A 68 1.36 -22.68 -5.97
N ASN A 69 2.26 -22.69 -6.97
CA ASN A 69 1.91 -22.18 -8.29
C ASN A 69 0.68 -22.94 -8.83
N THR A 70 -0.11 -22.29 -9.69
CA THR A 70 -1.39 -22.84 -10.18
C THR A 70 -1.26 -24.27 -10.74
N ALA A 71 -0.15 -24.58 -11.39
CA ALA A 71 0.13 -25.92 -11.93
C ALA A 71 0.31 -26.98 -10.83
N ALA A 72 1.06 -26.67 -9.76
CA ALA A 72 1.24 -27.57 -8.63
C ALA A 72 -0.08 -27.81 -7.89
N LEU A 73 -0.93 -26.79 -7.77
CA LEU A 73 -2.27 -26.93 -7.19
C LEU A 73 -3.12 -27.90 -8.00
N PHE A 74 -3.22 -27.73 -9.32
CA PHE A 74 -3.96 -28.66 -10.19
C PHE A 74 -3.40 -30.09 -10.12
N ALA A 75 -2.08 -30.23 -10.10
CA ALA A 75 -1.43 -31.53 -9.97
C ALA A 75 -1.73 -32.21 -8.62
N HIS A 76 -1.87 -31.44 -7.54
CA HIS A 76 -2.26 -31.96 -6.23
C HIS A 76 -3.76 -32.29 -6.18
N MET A 77 -4.63 -31.43 -6.72
CA MET A 77 -6.07 -31.69 -6.84
C MET A 77 -6.36 -32.99 -7.58
N GLY A 78 -5.60 -33.30 -8.64
CA GLY A 78 -5.73 -34.56 -9.38
C GLY A 78 -5.34 -35.82 -8.60
N LYS A 79 -4.72 -35.68 -7.41
CA LYS A 79 -4.37 -36.79 -6.52
C LYS A 79 -5.38 -36.98 -5.37
N ILE A 80 -6.26 -36.01 -5.15
CA ILE A 80 -7.31 -36.10 -4.13
C ILE A 80 -8.46 -36.91 -4.72
N ASP A 81 -8.80 -38.04 -4.10
CA ASP A 81 -9.98 -38.81 -4.48
C ASP A 81 -11.23 -37.98 -4.30
N LYS A 82 -12.10 -37.90 -5.32
CA LYS A 82 -13.39 -37.21 -5.18
C LYS A 82 -14.20 -37.73 -3.99
N LEU A 83 -14.97 -36.88 -3.33
CA LEU A 83 -15.83 -37.25 -2.20
C LEU A 83 -16.92 -38.23 -2.67
N LYS A 84 -16.92 -39.44 -2.10
CA LYS A 84 -17.89 -40.52 -2.40
C LYS A 84 -18.73 -40.92 -1.19
N GLY A 85 -18.57 -40.22 -0.06
CA GLY A 85 -19.23 -40.51 1.22
C GLY A 85 -18.28 -41.22 2.20
N PRO A 86 -17.94 -42.51 2.01
CA PRO A 86 -17.07 -43.26 2.94
C PRO A 86 -15.67 -42.67 3.11
N ASN A 87 -15.15 -41.97 2.09
CA ASN A 87 -13.81 -41.38 2.14
C ASN A 87 -13.76 -39.99 2.80
N TYR A 88 -14.88 -39.47 3.34
CA TYR A 88 -14.94 -38.12 3.93
C TYR A 88 -13.81 -37.79 4.90
N PRO A 89 -13.42 -38.65 5.88
CA PRO A 89 -12.38 -38.28 6.84
C PRO A 89 -11.02 -38.00 6.21
N ILE A 90 -10.65 -38.78 5.18
CA ILE A 90 -9.38 -38.63 4.46
C ILE A 90 -9.48 -37.44 3.51
N TRP A 91 -10.57 -37.37 2.73
CA TRP A 91 -10.85 -36.27 1.81
C TRP A 91 -10.80 -34.91 2.50
N ARG A 92 -11.43 -34.79 3.67
CA ARG A 92 -11.45 -33.55 4.44
C ARG A 92 -10.04 -33.13 4.87
N LYS A 93 -9.23 -34.08 5.34
CA LYS A 93 -7.84 -33.82 5.75
C LYS A 93 -6.98 -33.34 4.59
N ASP A 94 -7.11 -33.95 3.42
CA ASP A 94 -6.34 -33.57 2.24
C ASP A 94 -6.73 -32.18 1.73
N ILE A 95 -8.02 -31.84 1.75
CA ILE A 95 -8.50 -30.51 1.38
C ILE A 95 -8.06 -29.44 2.36
N ASP A 96 -8.20 -29.67 3.67
CA ASP A 96 -7.77 -28.71 4.69
C ASP A 96 -6.25 -28.43 4.54
N MET A 97 -5.43 -29.47 4.36
CA MET A 97 -3.99 -29.32 4.11
C MET A 97 -3.70 -28.50 2.84
N MET A 98 -4.39 -28.80 1.74
CA MET A 98 -4.22 -28.06 0.48
C MET A 98 -4.59 -26.58 0.63
N PHE A 99 -5.69 -26.26 1.32
CA PHE A 99 -6.10 -24.87 1.51
C PHE A 99 -5.13 -24.09 2.40
N THR A 100 -4.62 -24.70 3.47
CA THR A 100 -3.59 -24.07 4.30
C THR A 100 -2.28 -23.86 3.54
N LEU A 101 -1.82 -24.84 2.75
CA LEU A 101 -0.58 -24.70 1.94
C LEU A 101 -0.69 -23.68 0.80
N THR A 102 -1.91 -23.26 0.45
CA THR A 102 -2.16 -22.30 -0.63
C THR A 102 -2.70 -20.96 -0.12
N ASP A 103 -2.72 -20.74 1.20
CA ASP A 103 -3.28 -19.56 1.85
C ASP A 103 -4.72 -19.24 1.39
N MET A 104 -5.51 -20.29 1.10
CA MET A 104 -6.89 -20.18 0.66
C MET A 104 -7.90 -20.38 1.78
N ASP A 105 -7.47 -20.73 2.99
CA ASP A 105 -8.31 -21.08 4.13
C ASP A 105 -8.88 -19.89 4.92
N PHE A 106 -8.59 -18.65 4.52
CA PHE A 106 -9.04 -17.45 5.25
C PHE A 106 -10.55 -17.46 5.58
N ALA A 107 -11.42 -17.71 4.60
CA ALA A 107 -12.88 -17.75 4.80
C ALA A 107 -13.37 -18.99 5.56
N LEU A 108 -12.50 -20.00 5.75
CA LEU A 108 -12.79 -21.16 6.60
C LEU A 108 -12.43 -20.89 8.06
N LEU A 109 -11.48 -19.99 8.31
CA LEU A 109 -10.99 -19.64 9.65
C LEU A 109 -11.69 -18.43 10.26
N TYR A 110 -12.15 -17.50 9.41
CA TYR A 110 -12.72 -16.23 9.84
C TYR A 110 -14.13 -16.03 9.27
N ASP A 111 -15.00 -15.46 10.10
CA ASP A 111 -16.32 -15.01 9.68
C ASP A 111 -16.23 -13.89 8.63
N LYS A 112 -17.29 -13.74 7.85
CA LYS A 112 -17.39 -12.64 6.88
C LYS A 112 -17.25 -11.30 7.62
N PRO A 113 -16.32 -10.42 7.19
CA PRO A 113 -16.17 -9.11 7.81
C PRO A 113 -17.48 -8.31 7.79
N THR A 114 -17.77 -7.62 8.88
CA THR A 114 -18.94 -6.75 9.02
C THR A 114 -18.58 -5.33 8.63
N GLU A 115 -19.44 -4.69 7.85
CA GLU A 115 -19.25 -3.31 7.43
C GLU A 115 -19.40 -2.36 8.62
N PRO A 116 -18.42 -1.47 8.88
CA PRO A 116 -18.51 -0.44 9.91
C PRO A 116 -19.71 0.48 9.72
N ALA A 117 -20.33 0.92 10.81
CA ALA A 117 -21.40 1.91 10.74
C ALA A 117 -20.83 3.33 10.51
N PRO A 118 -21.50 4.19 9.71
CA PRO A 118 -20.99 5.52 9.35
C PRO A 118 -20.72 6.48 10.51
N ASP A 119 -21.35 6.25 11.68
CA ASP A 119 -21.23 7.05 12.89
C ASP A 119 -20.09 6.59 13.83
N GLU A 120 -19.36 5.53 13.47
CA GLU A 120 -18.28 5.02 14.28
C GLU A 120 -17.04 5.92 14.28
N ALA A 121 -16.40 6.06 15.44
CA ALA A 121 -15.10 6.70 15.54
C ALA A 121 -14.06 6.00 14.66
N ARG A 122 -13.22 6.80 13.98
CA ARG A 122 -12.21 6.34 13.00
C ARG A 122 -12.83 5.52 11.86
N TYR A 123 -14.01 5.91 11.38
CA TYR A 123 -14.71 5.27 10.27
C TYR A 123 -13.81 5.01 9.06
N ASP A 124 -13.01 6.00 8.62
CA ASP A 124 -12.14 5.84 7.45
C ASP A 124 -11.10 4.72 7.63
N ASP A 125 -10.44 4.65 8.80
CA ASP A 125 -9.47 3.59 9.11
C ASP A 125 -10.16 2.21 9.16
N LYS A 126 -11.34 2.16 9.79
CA LYS A 126 -12.14 0.92 9.89
C LYS A 126 -12.64 0.46 8.53
N MET A 127 -13.06 1.38 7.66
CA MET A 127 -13.48 1.08 6.30
C MET A 127 -12.32 0.58 5.44
N LEU A 128 -11.13 1.16 5.59
CA LEU A 128 -9.93 0.66 4.92
C LEU A 128 -9.65 -0.79 5.35
N HIS A 129 -9.60 -1.05 6.65
CA HIS A 129 -9.37 -2.40 7.18
C HIS A 129 -10.45 -3.39 6.72
N TYR A 130 -11.73 -2.99 6.84
CA TYR A 130 -12.87 -3.77 6.35
C TYR A 130 -12.72 -4.12 4.86
N SER A 131 -12.35 -3.17 4.01
CA SER A 131 -12.23 -3.40 2.56
C SER A 131 -11.16 -4.45 2.21
N ILE A 132 -10.04 -4.44 2.95
CA ILE A 132 -8.94 -5.39 2.79
C ILE A 132 -9.39 -6.79 3.21
N GLU A 133 -9.93 -6.91 4.43
CA GLU A 133 -10.37 -8.21 4.97
C GLU A 133 -11.53 -8.78 4.17
N LYS A 134 -12.49 -7.95 3.75
CA LYS A 134 -13.62 -8.36 2.91
C LYS A 134 -13.12 -8.94 1.59
N ARG A 135 -12.15 -8.28 0.94
CA ARG A 135 -11.58 -8.77 -0.32
C ARG A 135 -10.84 -10.09 -0.14
N LYS A 136 -10.03 -10.24 0.92
CA LYS A 136 -9.36 -11.53 1.24
C LYS A 136 -10.37 -12.64 1.45
N TRP A 137 -11.42 -12.36 2.25
CA TRP A 137 -12.49 -13.30 2.54
C TRP A 137 -13.25 -13.71 1.27
N GLU A 138 -13.66 -12.76 0.42
CA GLU A 138 -14.40 -13.04 -0.81
C GLU A 138 -13.58 -13.90 -1.79
N ILE A 139 -12.28 -13.62 -1.94
CA ILE A 139 -11.38 -14.39 -2.79
C ILE A 139 -11.21 -15.82 -2.26
N SER A 140 -10.94 -15.97 -0.97
CA SER A 140 -10.80 -17.28 -0.31
C SER A 140 -12.10 -18.09 -0.42
N ASN A 141 -13.24 -17.51 -0.04
CA ASN A 141 -14.56 -18.15 -0.09
C ASN A 141 -14.88 -18.64 -1.52
N THR A 142 -14.64 -17.79 -2.53
CA THR A 142 -14.89 -18.14 -3.93
C THR A 142 -14.01 -19.30 -4.39
N LYS A 143 -12.72 -19.28 -4.04
CA LYS A 143 -11.77 -20.34 -4.42
C LYS A 143 -12.11 -21.67 -3.74
N CYS A 144 -12.30 -21.66 -2.42
CA CYS A 144 -12.67 -22.85 -1.66
C CYS A 144 -13.95 -23.49 -2.20
N LEU A 145 -14.99 -22.68 -2.46
CA LEU A 145 -16.26 -23.19 -2.99
C LEU A 145 -16.08 -23.88 -4.35
N LYS A 146 -15.34 -23.26 -5.27
CA LYS A 146 -15.08 -23.83 -6.60
C LYS A 146 -14.28 -25.13 -6.53
N ILE A 147 -13.26 -25.17 -5.67
CA ILE A 147 -12.40 -26.34 -5.50
C ILE A 147 -13.16 -27.49 -4.83
N ILE A 148 -13.89 -27.22 -3.74
CA ILE A 148 -14.72 -28.22 -3.06
C ILE A 148 -15.73 -28.83 -4.04
N ARG A 149 -16.46 -28.00 -4.81
CA ARG A 149 -17.42 -28.48 -5.82
C ARG A 149 -16.75 -29.39 -6.85
N HIS A 150 -15.56 -29.02 -7.34
CA HIS A 150 -14.81 -29.86 -8.28
C HIS A 150 -14.36 -31.21 -7.69
N LEU A 151 -14.10 -31.26 -6.39
CA LEU A 151 -13.64 -32.44 -5.66
C LEU A 151 -14.78 -33.28 -5.05
N ILE A 152 -16.04 -32.95 -5.35
CA ILE A 152 -17.20 -33.78 -5.01
C ILE A 152 -17.54 -34.68 -6.21
N ASP A 153 -17.92 -35.93 -5.94
CA ASP A 153 -18.42 -36.84 -6.97
C ASP A 153 -19.80 -36.38 -7.47
N ASP A 154 -20.00 -36.42 -8.78
CA ASP A 154 -21.19 -35.92 -9.45
C ASP A 154 -22.48 -36.61 -8.92
N SER A 155 -22.38 -37.85 -8.44
CA SER A 155 -23.49 -38.57 -7.79
C SER A 155 -23.95 -37.93 -6.47
N ILE A 156 -23.03 -37.30 -5.74
CA ILE A 156 -23.33 -36.53 -4.53
C ILE A 156 -23.79 -35.13 -4.89
N GLU A 157 -23.17 -34.47 -5.88
CA GLU A 157 -23.55 -33.12 -6.29
C GLU A 157 -25.01 -33.06 -6.78
N GLY A 158 -25.46 -34.07 -7.52
CA GLY A 158 -26.87 -34.19 -7.94
C GLY A 158 -27.85 -34.36 -6.77
N SER A 159 -27.36 -34.78 -5.60
CA SER A 159 -28.15 -34.98 -4.39
C SER A 159 -28.22 -33.73 -3.50
N ILE A 160 -27.44 -32.67 -3.80
CA ILE A 160 -27.49 -31.40 -3.07
C ILE A 160 -28.67 -30.56 -3.58
N PRO A 161 -29.64 -30.18 -2.72
CA PRO A 161 -30.81 -29.40 -3.11
C PRO A 161 -30.43 -28.08 -3.81
N SER A 162 -31.13 -27.74 -4.88
CA SER A 162 -30.88 -26.52 -5.67
C SER A 162 -31.06 -25.21 -4.89
N VAL A 163 -31.78 -25.24 -3.76
CA VAL A 163 -31.97 -24.10 -2.85
C VAL A 163 -30.68 -23.75 -2.08
N LEU A 164 -29.69 -24.65 -2.08
CA LEU A 164 -28.36 -24.48 -1.49
C LEU A 164 -27.27 -24.30 -2.56
N ARG A 165 -27.64 -24.18 -3.84
CA ARG A 165 -26.73 -24.14 -4.99
C ARG A 165 -26.38 -22.70 -5.37
#